data_AF-A0A0A1U1F9-F1
#
_entry.id   AF-A0A0A1U1F9-F1
#
_cell.length_a   1.000
_cell.length_b   1.000
_cell.length_c   1.000
_cell.angle_alpha   90.00
_cell.angle_beta   90.00
_cell.angle_gamma   90.00
#
_symmetry.space_group_name_H-M   'P 1'
#
loop_
_entity.id
_entity.type
_entity.pdbx_description
1 polymer ?
#
loop_
_entity_poly.entity_id
_entity_poly.type
_entity_poly.pdbx_seq_one_letter_code
_entity_poly.pdbx_strand_id
1 'polypeptide(L)'
;MSSATPKRSIIDFLQQTVSSESPDFVNQIQQLRQLVLTQAMPKYDEYEPLTIRGQVWKLLSGIYTLDDTEYINCKDKPYPRLEKIGKDFLRTFGDKEPIIYQMRGCVDNLVRLLRVTCLITSLQNVNYMQGMNVLAGMFLIVMPELDSFFMLKKMILEMIPTYFGNECIDGTTYGCQLVYNCIKSFDQRLYRSLSYKKFDPCCLNQRITSLSTCSGPIEEVQILWDYYLACGCYNVVYITAAQILMKRNLLLKSSCPKVVMSQLEEVKAKKLIFIAEMVKLQIPSKLFDQIQIHTTSFKGNPFYKKK
;
A
#
# COMPACT_ATOMS: atom_id res chain seq x y z
N MET A 1 -18.11 39.65 7.83
CA MET A 1 -18.93 38.45 7.53
C MET A 1 -18.05 37.51 6.71
N SER A 2 -17.49 36.47 7.35
CA SER A 2 -16.66 35.48 6.66
C SER A 2 -17.59 34.53 5.93
N SER A 3 -17.68 34.64 4.60
CA SER A 3 -18.37 33.65 3.78
C SER A 3 -17.53 32.38 3.79
N ALA A 4 -17.85 31.46 4.70
CA ALA A 4 -17.33 30.10 4.65
C ALA A 4 -17.75 29.52 3.30
N THR A 5 -16.79 29.34 2.40
CA THR A 5 -16.97 28.54 1.19
C THR A 5 -17.53 27.17 1.63
N PRO A 6 -18.62 26.67 1.03
CA PRO A 6 -19.15 25.37 1.40
C PRO A 6 -18.04 24.34 1.26
N LYS A 7 -17.79 23.57 2.34
CA LYS A 7 -16.80 22.49 2.32
C LYS A 7 -17.23 21.48 1.27
N ARG A 8 -16.60 21.55 0.10
CA ARG A 8 -16.83 20.64 -1.03
C ARG A 8 -16.63 19.20 -0.58
N SER A 9 -17.56 18.30 -0.90
CA SER A 9 -17.43 16.89 -0.57
C SER A 9 -16.62 16.13 -1.63
N ILE A 10 -16.13 14.92 -1.29
CA ILE A 10 -15.51 14.01 -2.26
C ILE A 10 -16.49 13.68 -3.41
N ILE A 11 -17.79 13.57 -3.13
CA ILE A 11 -18.82 13.25 -4.12
C ILE A 11 -18.96 14.41 -5.12
N ASP A 12 -19.06 15.65 -4.61
CA ASP A 12 -19.11 16.85 -5.46
C ASP A 12 -17.82 17.02 -6.27
N PHE A 13 -16.70 16.48 -5.78
CA PHE A 13 -15.46 16.44 -6.53
C PHE A 13 -15.55 15.51 -7.73
N LEU A 14 -16.00 14.27 -7.52
CA LEU A 14 -16.09 13.24 -8.56
C LEU A 14 -17.11 13.56 -9.67
N GLN A 15 -18.14 14.36 -9.37
CA GLN A 15 -19.10 14.81 -10.37
C GLN A 15 -18.52 15.79 -11.40
N GLN A 16 -17.33 16.35 -11.14
CA GLN A 16 -16.67 17.24 -12.08
C GLN A 16 -15.74 16.45 -13.00
N THR A 17 -15.66 16.86 -14.26
CA THR A 17 -14.71 16.29 -15.22
C THR A 17 -13.29 16.65 -14.80
N VAL A 18 -12.55 15.66 -14.28
CA VAL A 18 -11.11 15.76 -14.06
C VAL A 18 -10.42 15.30 -15.35
N SER A 19 -9.86 16.25 -16.10
CA SER A 19 -9.05 15.96 -17.29
C SER A 19 -7.59 16.28 -17.02
N SER A 20 -6.69 15.37 -17.38
CA SER A 20 -5.23 15.61 -17.32
C SER A 20 -4.78 16.74 -18.25
N GLU A 21 -5.61 17.12 -19.22
CA GLU A 21 -5.35 18.22 -20.14
C GLU A 21 -5.81 19.59 -19.58
N SER A 22 -6.53 19.59 -18.44
CA SER A 22 -6.95 20.81 -17.78
C SER A 22 -5.75 21.59 -17.21
N PRO A 23 -5.65 22.91 -17.43
CA PRO A 23 -4.60 23.73 -16.83
C PRO A 23 -4.66 23.75 -15.29
N ASP A 24 -5.82 23.44 -14.69
CA ASP A 24 -6.02 23.40 -13.24
C ASP A 24 -5.83 21.99 -12.63
N PHE A 25 -5.46 21.00 -13.44
CA PHE A 25 -5.41 19.59 -13.04
C PHE A 25 -4.55 19.32 -11.80
N VAL A 26 -3.38 19.94 -11.69
CA VAL A 26 -2.49 19.78 -10.53
C VAL A 26 -3.17 20.25 -9.24
N ASN A 27 -3.88 21.38 -9.29
CA ASN A 27 -4.62 21.91 -8.16
C ASN A 27 -5.82 21.03 -7.83
N GLN A 28 -6.53 20.51 -8.83
CA GLN A 28 -7.64 19.57 -8.63
C GLN A 28 -7.19 18.30 -7.91
N ILE A 29 -6.05 17.71 -8.31
CA ILE A 29 -5.49 16.54 -7.63
C ILE A 29 -5.02 16.89 -6.21
N GLN A 30 -4.43 18.07 -5.99
CA GLN A 30 -4.10 18.52 -4.63
C GLN A 30 -5.36 18.72 -3.76
N GLN A 31 -6.44 19.27 -4.31
CA GLN A 31 -7.73 19.37 -3.62
C GLN A 31 -8.26 17.98 -3.26
N LEU A 32 -8.24 17.03 -4.21
CA LEU A 32 -8.66 15.65 -3.93
C LEU A 32 -7.84 15.02 -2.80
N ARG A 33 -6.52 15.18 -2.79
CA ARG A 33 -5.66 14.72 -1.69
C ARG A 33 -6.11 15.32 -0.35
N GLN A 34 -6.37 16.62 -0.29
CA GLN A 34 -6.85 17.26 0.94
C GLN A 34 -8.22 16.73 1.40
N LEU A 35 -9.14 16.49 0.45
CA LEU A 35 -10.45 15.90 0.76
C LEU A 35 -10.30 14.50 1.35
N VAL A 36 -9.47 13.64 0.75
CA VAL A 36 -9.19 12.29 1.25
C VAL A 36 -8.60 12.30 2.67
N LEU A 37 -7.75 13.26 2.99
CA LEU A 37 -7.12 13.36 4.31
C LEU A 37 -8.04 13.93 5.39
N THR A 38 -9.08 14.65 5.01
CA THR A 38 -9.94 15.39 5.95
C THR A 38 -11.36 14.83 6.06
N GLN A 39 -11.81 14.04 5.08
CA GLN A 39 -13.15 13.47 5.03
C GLN A 39 -13.09 11.95 5.09
N ALA A 40 -14.12 11.33 5.66
CA ALA A 40 -14.28 9.89 5.59
C ALA A 40 -14.82 9.51 4.21
N MET A 41 -14.31 8.41 3.63
CA MET A 41 -14.90 7.83 2.43
C MET A 41 -16.32 7.33 2.73
N PRO A 42 -17.26 7.51 1.78
CA PRO A 42 -18.56 6.86 1.84
C PRO A 42 -18.47 5.34 2.01
N LYS A 43 -19.47 4.77 2.66
CA LYS A 43 -19.63 3.31 2.83
C LYS A 43 -20.90 2.76 2.20
N TYR A 44 -21.84 3.62 1.82
CA TYR A 44 -23.14 3.20 1.29
C TYR A 44 -23.04 2.57 -0.11
N ASP A 45 -21.91 2.78 -0.80
CA ASP A 45 -21.62 2.30 -2.15
C ASP A 45 -20.70 1.07 -2.15
N GLU A 46 -20.48 0.42 -1.00
CA GLU A 46 -19.55 -0.72 -0.89
C GLU A 46 -19.89 -1.89 -1.83
N TYR A 47 -21.16 -2.01 -2.22
CA TYR A 47 -21.68 -3.01 -3.15
C TYR A 47 -21.66 -2.58 -4.63
N GLU A 48 -21.33 -1.32 -4.91
CA GLU A 48 -21.23 -0.84 -6.29
C GLU A 48 -20.04 -1.49 -7.02
N PRO A 49 -20.18 -1.84 -8.32
CA PRO A 49 -19.09 -2.43 -9.10
C PRO A 49 -17.83 -1.58 -9.09
N LEU A 50 -17.96 -0.26 -9.13
CA LEU A 50 -16.87 0.70 -8.94
C LEU A 50 -17.27 1.69 -7.85
N THR A 51 -16.76 1.46 -6.64
CA THR A 51 -17.02 2.32 -5.48
C THR A 51 -16.38 3.70 -5.67
N ILE A 52 -16.89 4.71 -4.96
CA ILE A 52 -16.32 6.04 -4.78
C ILE A 52 -14.86 5.94 -4.34
N ARG A 53 -14.54 5.06 -3.39
CA ARG A 53 -13.14 4.81 -3.00
C ARG A 53 -12.32 4.33 -4.19
N GLY A 54 -12.83 3.38 -4.96
CA GLY A 54 -12.18 2.88 -6.18
C GLY A 54 -11.95 3.99 -7.22
N GLN A 55 -12.94 4.87 -7.43
CA GLN A 55 -12.80 6.03 -8.33
C GLN A 55 -11.71 6.99 -7.86
N VAL A 56 -11.69 7.32 -6.56
CA VAL A 56 -10.66 8.18 -5.97
C VAL A 56 -9.27 7.56 -6.11
N TRP A 57 -9.14 6.25 -5.85
CA TRP A 57 -7.87 5.55 -5.99
C TRP A 57 -7.34 5.62 -7.42
N LYS A 58 -8.19 5.40 -8.42
CA LYS A 58 -7.84 5.55 -9.83
C LYS A 58 -7.33 6.96 -10.15
N LEU A 59 -8.07 7.99 -9.72
CA LEU A 59 -7.68 9.39 -9.95
C LEU A 59 -6.33 9.72 -9.29
N LEU A 60 -6.14 9.35 -8.02
CA LEU A 60 -4.88 9.59 -7.29
C LEU A 60 -3.69 8.84 -7.90
N SER A 61 -3.92 7.67 -8.51
CA SER A 61 -2.92 6.87 -9.22
C SER A 61 -2.71 7.29 -10.68
N GLY A 62 -3.45 8.27 -11.18
CA GLY A 62 -3.30 8.77 -12.55
C GLY A 62 -3.96 7.89 -13.62
N ILE A 63 -4.97 7.11 -13.26
CA ILE A 63 -5.71 6.23 -14.19
C ILE A 63 -7.06 6.89 -14.50
N TYR A 64 -7.13 7.55 -15.67
CA TYR A 64 -8.31 8.32 -16.11
C TYR A 64 -9.11 7.60 -17.19
N THR A 65 -8.42 6.86 -18.06
CA THR A 65 -8.99 6.06 -19.15
C THR A 65 -8.43 4.64 -19.10
N LEU A 66 -9.21 3.68 -19.58
CA LEU A 66 -8.81 2.27 -19.66
C LEU A 66 -8.77 1.85 -21.13
N ASP A 67 -7.68 1.20 -21.54
CA ASP A 67 -7.56 0.53 -22.84
C ASP A 67 -7.42 -0.98 -22.61
N ASP A 68 -8.53 -1.71 -22.72
CA ASP A 68 -8.59 -3.13 -22.39
C ASP A 68 -7.86 -4.03 -23.39
N THR A 69 -7.30 -3.50 -24.48
CA THR A 69 -6.63 -4.25 -25.55
C THR A 69 -5.55 -5.19 -24.99
N GLU A 70 -4.67 -4.67 -24.12
CA GLU A 70 -3.59 -5.50 -23.55
C GLU A 70 -4.11 -6.62 -22.65
N TYR A 71 -5.16 -6.33 -21.89
CA TYR A 71 -5.78 -7.27 -20.95
C TYR A 71 -6.50 -8.37 -21.74
N ILE A 72 -7.33 -8.01 -22.72
CA ILE A 72 -8.06 -8.96 -23.58
C ILE A 72 -7.09 -9.88 -24.33
N ASN A 73 -6.01 -9.32 -24.88
CA ASN A 73 -5.00 -10.10 -25.61
C ASN A 73 -4.22 -11.08 -24.72
N CYS A 74 -4.32 -10.96 -23.40
CA CYS A 74 -3.58 -11.77 -22.43
C CYS A 74 -4.48 -12.65 -21.56
N LYS A 75 -5.78 -12.36 -21.45
CA LYS A 75 -6.69 -13.00 -20.50
C LYS A 75 -6.74 -14.52 -20.61
N ASP A 76 -6.63 -15.06 -21.82
CA ASP A 76 -6.73 -16.51 -22.07
C ASP A 76 -5.37 -17.21 -22.21
N LYS A 77 -4.26 -16.46 -22.09
CA LYS A 77 -2.91 -17.01 -22.23
C LYS A 77 -2.45 -17.71 -20.94
N PRO A 78 -1.68 -18.82 -21.05
CA PRO A 78 -1.13 -19.48 -19.87
C PRO A 78 0.00 -18.65 -19.24
N TYR A 79 0.13 -18.73 -17.91
CA TYR A 79 1.26 -18.16 -17.16
C TYR A 79 2.11 -19.27 -16.52
N PRO A 80 3.43 -19.33 -16.74
CA PRO A 80 4.27 -20.45 -16.30
C PRO A 80 4.28 -20.72 -14.79
N ARG A 81 4.02 -19.72 -13.94
CA ARG A 81 4.13 -19.85 -12.47
C ARG A 81 2.76 -19.84 -11.78
N LEU A 82 1.73 -20.33 -12.45
CA LEU A 82 0.36 -20.36 -11.94
C LEU A 82 0.26 -21.10 -10.58
N GLU A 83 1.07 -22.14 -10.36
CA GLU A 83 1.16 -22.87 -9.09
C GLU A 83 1.49 -21.97 -7.89
N LYS A 84 2.30 -20.91 -8.07
CA LYS A 84 2.66 -19.97 -6.99
C LYS A 84 1.47 -19.09 -6.63
N ILE A 85 0.71 -18.64 -7.64
CA ILE A 85 -0.56 -17.95 -7.44
C ILE A 85 -1.55 -18.88 -6.73
N GLY A 86 -1.61 -20.15 -7.16
CA GLY A 86 -2.41 -21.23 -6.59
C GLY A 86 -2.22 -21.42 -5.06
N LYS A 87 -0.97 -21.30 -4.59
CA LYS A 87 -0.65 -21.45 -3.15
C LYS A 87 -1.05 -20.23 -2.30
N ASP A 88 -1.21 -19.07 -2.93
CA ASP A 88 -1.41 -17.81 -2.23
C ASP A 88 -2.87 -17.34 -2.27
N PHE A 89 -3.62 -17.68 -3.31
CA PHE A 89 -4.97 -17.15 -3.47
C PHE A 89 -5.91 -17.60 -2.34
N LEU A 90 -5.84 -18.86 -1.89
CA LEU A 90 -6.66 -19.42 -0.80
C LEU A 90 -6.41 -18.77 0.57
N ARG A 91 -5.28 -18.07 0.72
CA ARG A 91 -4.87 -17.39 1.95
C ARG A 91 -4.81 -15.88 1.78
N THR A 92 -5.46 -15.35 0.74
CA THR A 92 -5.61 -13.91 0.52
C THR A 92 -6.46 -13.36 1.66
N PHE A 93 -5.86 -12.56 2.53
CA PHE A 93 -6.42 -12.07 3.81
C PHE A 93 -6.48 -13.08 4.98
N GLY A 94 -6.56 -14.39 4.72
CA GLY A 94 -6.60 -15.42 5.78
C GLY A 94 -7.81 -15.21 6.71
N ASP A 95 -7.61 -15.31 8.03
CA ASP A 95 -8.69 -15.11 9.03
C ASP A 95 -9.26 -13.68 9.07
N LYS A 96 -8.72 -12.76 8.27
CA LYS A 96 -9.14 -11.35 8.16
C LYS A 96 -9.88 -11.07 6.86
N GLU A 97 -10.28 -12.11 6.12
CA GLU A 97 -11.03 -11.96 4.88
C GLU A 97 -12.32 -11.17 5.11
N PRO A 98 -12.52 -10.04 4.42
CA PRO A 98 -13.73 -9.25 4.61
C PRO A 98 -14.89 -9.86 3.83
N ILE A 99 -16.10 -9.75 4.38
CA ILE A 99 -17.34 -10.29 3.77
C ILE A 99 -17.49 -9.81 2.32
N ILE A 100 -17.13 -8.55 2.05
CA ILE A 100 -17.23 -7.97 0.70
C ILE A 100 -16.35 -8.67 -0.34
N TYR A 101 -15.24 -9.29 0.07
CA TYR A 101 -14.36 -10.05 -0.82
C TYR A 101 -15.04 -11.31 -1.34
N GLN A 102 -15.80 -12.00 -0.48
CA GLN A 102 -16.61 -13.15 -0.87
C GLN A 102 -17.80 -12.72 -1.74
N MET A 103 -18.53 -11.68 -1.31
CA MET A 103 -19.74 -11.21 -2.00
C MET A 103 -19.48 -10.76 -3.44
N ARG A 104 -18.30 -10.20 -3.72
CA ARG A 104 -17.91 -9.75 -5.06
C ARG A 104 -17.31 -10.86 -5.93
N GLY A 105 -17.28 -12.11 -5.46
CA GLY A 105 -16.67 -13.23 -6.19
C GLY A 105 -15.19 -12.99 -6.50
N CYS A 106 -14.47 -12.31 -5.59
CA CYS A 106 -13.11 -11.85 -5.88
C CYS A 106 -12.11 -12.99 -6.08
N VAL A 107 -12.39 -14.20 -5.59
CA VAL A 107 -11.49 -15.36 -5.69
C VAL A 107 -11.20 -15.74 -7.14
N ASP A 108 -12.25 -15.88 -7.96
CA ASP A 108 -12.10 -16.25 -9.38
C ASP A 108 -11.39 -15.13 -10.17
N ASN A 109 -11.78 -13.88 -9.89
CA ASN A 109 -11.19 -12.70 -10.49
C ASN A 109 -9.72 -12.54 -10.08
N LEU A 110 -9.34 -12.91 -8.85
CA LEU A 110 -7.97 -12.76 -8.33
C LEU A 110 -6.97 -13.58 -9.12
N VAL A 111 -7.28 -14.85 -9.39
CA VAL A 111 -6.36 -15.73 -10.12
C VAL A 111 -6.16 -15.23 -11.55
N ARG A 112 -7.24 -14.84 -12.23
CA ARG A 112 -7.19 -14.28 -13.59
C ARG A 112 -6.44 -12.95 -13.63
N LEU A 113 -6.76 -12.01 -12.72
CA LEU A 113 -6.09 -10.74 -12.54
C LEU A 113 -4.57 -10.92 -12.37
N LEU A 114 -4.14 -11.70 -11.38
CA LEU A 114 -2.73 -11.94 -11.11
C LEU A 114 -2.02 -12.59 -12.29
N ARG A 115 -2.66 -13.57 -12.94
CA ARG A 115 -2.14 -14.23 -14.14
C ARG A 115 -1.86 -13.22 -15.24
N VAL A 116 -2.85 -12.39 -15.58
CA VAL A 116 -2.74 -11.41 -16.67
C VAL A 116 -1.72 -10.34 -16.35
N THR A 117 -1.76 -9.77 -15.14
CA THR A 117 -0.76 -8.79 -14.69
C THR A 117 0.64 -9.38 -14.79
N CYS A 118 0.89 -10.58 -14.25
CA CYS A 118 2.23 -11.18 -14.26
C CYS A 118 2.71 -11.53 -15.67
N LEU A 119 1.81 -11.94 -16.58
CA LEU A 119 2.17 -12.19 -17.97
C LEU A 119 2.70 -10.92 -18.63
N ILE A 120 2.02 -9.79 -18.43
CA ILE A 120 2.40 -8.49 -19.00
C ILE A 120 3.65 -7.93 -18.32
N THR A 121 3.72 -7.95 -16.99
CA THR A 121 4.87 -7.40 -16.25
C THR A 121 6.12 -8.26 -16.39
N SER A 122 6.00 -9.54 -16.74
CA SER A 122 7.17 -10.41 -16.98
C SER A 122 8.04 -9.92 -18.13
N LEU A 123 7.48 -9.17 -19.08
CA LEU A 123 8.23 -8.50 -20.15
C LEU A 123 9.21 -7.44 -19.61
N GLN A 124 8.98 -6.98 -18.38
CA GLN A 124 9.83 -6.06 -17.62
C GLN A 124 10.57 -6.77 -16.48
N ASN A 125 10.73 -8.10 -16.56
CA ASN A 125 11.37 -8.94 -15.54
C ASN A 125 10.68 -8.92 -14.16
N VAL A 126 9.39 -8.61 -14.11
CA VAL A 126 8.58 -8.67 -12.89
C VAL A 126 7.62 -9.86 -12.97
N ASN A 127 7.93 -10.88 -12.18
CA ASN A 127 7.14 -12.11 -12.07
C ASN A 127 6.31 -12.14 -10.78
N TYR A 128 5.40 -13.11 -10.68
CA TYR A 128 4.63 -13.31 -9.46
C TYR A 128 5.54 -13.49 -8.23
N MET A 129 5.26 -12.69 -7.20
CA MET A 129 5.88 -12.76 -5.89
C MET A 129 4.81 -12.77 -4.80
N GLN A 130 5.08 -13.50 -3.72
CA GLN A 130 4.19 -13.56 -2.57
C GLN A 130 3.90 -12.14 -2.04
N GLY A 131 2.63 -11.85 -1.80
CA GLY A 131 2.16 -10.53 -1.39
C GLY A 131 1.43 -9.78 -2.51
N MET A 132 1.64 -10.14 -3.78
CA MET A 132 0.87 -9.56 -4.89
C MET A 132 -0.63 -9.91 -4.79
N ASN A 133 -0.97 -11.10 -4.27
CA ASN A 133 -2.36 -11.52 -4.09
C ASN A 133 -3.15 -10.60 -3.15
N VAL A 134 -2.54 -10.13 -2.06
CA VAL A 134 -3.23 -9.23 -1.12
C VAL A 134 -3.33 -7.80 -1.67
N LEU A 135 -2.35 -7.33 -2.46
CA LEU A 135 -2.47 -6.05 -3.18
C LEU A 135 -3.61 -6.10 -4.20
N ALA A 136 -3.68 -7.17 -4.99
CA ALA A 136 -4.74 -7.41 -5.96
C ALA A 136 -6.11 -7.51 -5.29
N GLY A 137 -6.20 -8.23 -4.17
CA GLY A 137 -7.41 -8.32 -3.36
C GLY A 137 -7.91 -6.96 -2.87
N MET A 138 -7.01 -6.06 -2.45
CA MET A 138 -7.39 -4.70 -2.01
C MET A 138 -8.04 -3.87 -3.11
N PHE A 139 -7.66 -4.07 -4.37
CA PHE A 139 -8.35 -3.44 -5.49
C PHE A 139 -9.70 -4.11 -5.77
N LEU A 140 -9.74 -5.45 -5.83
CA LEU A 140 -10.97 -6.19 -6.14
C LEU A 140 -12.12 -5.93 -5.16
N ILE A 141 -11.83 -5.56 -3.91
CA ILE A 141 -12.87 -5.20 -2.93
C ILE A 141 -13.52 -3.82 -3.19
N VAL A 142 -12.95 -2.97 -4.05
CA VAL A 142 -13.44 -1.59 -4.30
C VAL A 142 -13.70 -1.27 -5.78
N MET A 143 -13.25 -2.12 -6.71
CA MET A 143 -13.39 -1.87 -8.16
C MET A 143 -13.46 -3.17 -8.97
N PRO A 144 -13.90 -3.11 -10.25
CA PRO A 144 -13.96 -4.27 -11.14
C PRO A 144 -12.57 -4.84 -11.46
N GLU A 145 -12.53 -6.03 -12.06
CA GLU A 145 -11.28 -6.72 -12.38
C GLU A 145 -10.38 -5.93 -13.35
N LEU A 146 -10.97 -5.31 -14.39
CA LEU A 146 -10.21 -4.53 -15.37
C LEU A 146 -9.56 -3.31 -14.72
N ASP A 147 -10.30 -2.55 -13.92
CA ASP A 147 -9.76 -1.44 -13.12
C ASP A 147 -8.66 -1.92 -12.16
N SER A 148 -8.89 -3.05 -11.50
CA SER A 148 -7.92 -3.67 -10.59
C SER A 148 -6.64 -4.07 -11.32
N PHE A 149 -6.74 -4.52 -12.57
CA PHE A 149 -5.61 -4.83 -13.43
C PHE A 149 -4.74 -3.59 -13.68
N PHE A 150 -5.34 -2.49 -14.10
CA PHE A 150 -4.59 -1.24 -14.33
C PHE A 150 -3.97 -0.71 -13.04
N MET A 151 -4.72 -0.72 -11.93
CA MET A 151 -4.22 -0.29 -10.63
C MET A 151 -3.06 -1.16 -10.13
N LEU A 152 -3.16 -2.48 -10.25
CA LEU A 152 -2.12 -3.40 -9.82
C LEU A 152 -0.86 -3.26 -10.70
N LYS A 153 -1.03 -3.19 -12.02
CA LYS A 153 0.08 -2.95 -12.96
C LYS A 153 0.79 -1.63 -12.65
N LYS A 154 0.03 -0.54 -12.48
CA LYS A 154 0.54 0.79 -12.10
C LYS A 154 1.31 0.75 -10.79
N MET A 155 0.73 0.11 -9.78
CA MET A 155 1.34 -0.01 -8.45
C MET A 155 2.69 -0.72 -8.54
N ILE A 156 2.74 -1.88 -9.18
CA ILE A 156 3.94 -2.71 -9.25
C ILE A 156 5.03 -2.10 -10.13
N LEU A 157 4.68 -1.50 -11.26
CA LEU A 157 5.68 -1.00 -12.21
C LEU A 157 6.14 0.44 -11.90
N GLU A 158 5.31 1.25 -11.24
CA GLU A 158 5.58 2.69 -11.11
C GLU A 158 5.56 3.20 -9.67
N MET A 159 4.67 2.69 -8.80
CA MET A 159 4.51 3.23 -7.45
C MET A 159 5.46 2.58 -6.42
N ILE A 160 5.66 1.26 -6.55
CA ILE A 160 6.53 0.44 -5.70
C ILE A 160 7.45 -0.52 -6.49
N PRO A 161 8.07 -0.11 -7.61
CA PRO A 161 8.88 -1.01 -8.46
C PRO A 161 10.04 -1.69 -7.75
N THR A 162 10.57 -1.09 -6.68
CA THR A 162 11.68 -1.71 -5.93
C THR A 162 11.26 -2.89 -5.05
N TYR A 163 9.95 -3.14 -4.91
CA TYR A 163 9.42 -4.24 -4.08
C TYR A 163 9.29 -5.56 -4.85
N PHE A 164 9.16 -5.50 -6.18
CA PHE A 164 8.84 -6.66 -7.03
C PHE A 164 9.80 -6.85 -8.23
N GLY A 165 10.82 -6.01 -8.38
CA GLY A 165 11.77 -6.06 -9.51
C GLY A 165 12.80 -7.20 -9.45
N ASN A 166 13.07 -7.85 -10.58
CA ASN A 166 14.13 -8.87 -10.77
C ASN A 166 14.14 -10.00 -9.72
N GLU A 167 12.97 -10.37 -9.18
CA GLU A 167 12.82 -11.33 -8.07
C GLU A 167 13.53 -10.91 -6.76
N CYS A 168 13.96 -9.65 -6.68
CA CYS A 168 14.60 -9.07 -5.52
C CYS A 168 13.58 -8.25 -4.72
N ILE A 169 13.54 -8.47 -3.40
CA ILE A 169 12.75 -7.68 -2.45
C ILE A 169 13.58 -6.54 -1.83
N ASP A 170 14.62 -6.07 -2.52
CA ASP A 170 15.62 -5.16 -1.95
C ASP A 170 14.99 -3.86 -1.45
N GLY A 171 13.96 -3.34 -2.14
CA GLY A 171 13.20 -2.18 -1.69
C GLY A 171 12.39 -2.45 -0.42
N THR A 172 11.79 -3.64 -0.28
CA THR A 172 11.09 -4.05 0.94
C THR A 172 12.06 -4.18 2.10
N THR A 173 13.18 -4.89 1.90
CA THR A 173 14.22 -5.06 2.92
C THR A 173 14.78 -3.71 3.35
N TYR A 174 14.98 -2.79 2.40
CA TYR A 174 15.39 -1.43 2.72
C TYR A 174 14.32 -0.67 3.50
N GLY A 175 13.04 -0.76 3.11
CA GLY A 175 11.92 -0.20 3.87
C GLY A 175 11.90 -0.67 5.33
N CYS A 176 12.14 -1.97 5.57
CA CYS A 176 12.25 -2.52 6.93
C CYS A 176 13.41 -1.91 7.72
N GLN A 177 14.58 -1.75 7.09
CA GLN A 177 15.72 -1.08 7.72
C GLN A 177 15.42 0.40 8.01
N LEU A 178 14.69 1.07 7.13
CA LEU A 178 14.28 2.47 7.32
C LEU A 178 13.31 2.64 8.49
N VAL A 179 12.41 1.67 8.73
CA VAL A 179 11.60 1.63 9.97
C VAL A 179 12.51 1.60 11.19
N TYR A 180 13.53 0.73 11.18
CA TYR A 180 14.48 0.61 12.28
C TYR A 180 15.27 1.91 12.51
N ASN A 181 15.63 2.61 11.44
CA ASN A 181 16.28 3.91 11.49
C ASN A 181 15.36 5.00 12.06
N CYS A 182 14.05 4.97 11.77
CA CYS A 182 13.08 5.87 12.40
C CYS A 182 13.05 5.66 13.92
N ILE A 183 13.00 4.41 14.37
CA ILE A 183 13.01 4.09 15.81
C ILE A 183 14.30 4.61 16.47
N LYS A 184 15.44 4.49 15.79
CA LYS A 184 16.72 5.04 16.28
C LYS A 184 16.63 6.54 16.53
N SER A 185 16.00 7.29 15.62
CA SER A 185 15.83 8.74 15.73
C SER A 185 14.88 9.15 16.86
N PHE A 186 13.79 8.40 17.06
CA PHE A 186 12.72 8.77 18.01
C PHE A 186 12.89 8.21 19.41
N ASP A 187 13.41 6.99 19.54
CA ASP A 187 13.46 6.28 20.80
C ASP A 187 14.74 5.45 20.92
N GLN A 188 15.81 6.15 21.30
CA GLN A 188 17.13 5.57 21.48
C GLN A 188 17.14 4.42 22.52
N ARG A 189 16.24 4.42 23.50
CA ARG A 189 16.12 3.36 24.51
C ARG A 189 15.53 2.10 23.90
N LEU A 190 14.42 2.23 23.15
CA LEU A 190 13.83 1.11 22.43
C LEU A 190 14.81 0.55 21.40
N TYR A 191 15.45 1.41 20.61
CA TYR A 191 16.46 1.01 19.65
C TYR A 191 17.59 0.20 20.28
N ARG A 192 18.19 0.68 21.39
CA ARG A 192 19.26 -0.04 22.08
C ARG A 192 18.80 -1.42 22.57
N SER A 193 17.57 -1.51 23.09
CA SER A 193 16.99 -2.78 23.54
C SER A 193 16.81 -3.76 22.38
N LEU A 194 16.28 -3.31 21.24
CA LEU A 194 16.11 -4.14 20.04
C LEU A 194 17.46 -4.57 19.46
N SER A 195 18.43 -3.66 19.40
CA SER A 195 19.80 -3.95 18.94
C SER A 195 20.48 -5.00 19.83
N TYR A 196 20.38 -4.86 21.15
CA TYR A 196 20.93 -5.84 22.10
C TYR A 196 20.31 -7.23 21.90
N LYS A 197 19.01 -7.28 21.61
CA LYS A 197 18.26 -8.52 21.32
C LYS A 197 18.46 -9.02 19.87
N LYS A 198 19.41 -8.43 19.11
CA LYS A 198 19.70 -8.76 17.70
C LYS A 198 18.44 -8.81 16.83
N PHE A 199 17.56 -7.82 17.02
CA PHE A 199 16.34 -7.71 16.23
C PHE A 199 16.66 -7.62 14.74
N ASP A 200 16.04 -8.48 13.94
CA ASP A 200 16.12 -8.46 12.49
C ASP A 200 14.94 -7.67 11.91
N PRO A 201 15.18 -6.51 11.27
CA PRO A 201 14.13 -5.72 10.62
C PRO A 201 13.35 -6.50 9.56
N CYS A 202 13.92 -7.54 8.94
CA CYS A 202 13.26 -8.32 7.88
C CYS A 202 11.97 -9.03 8.36
N CYS A 203 11.75 -9.16 9.68
CA CYS A 203 10.47 -9.65 10.19
C CYS A 203 9.27 -8.74 9.83
N LEU A 204 9.52 -7.52 9.36
CA LEU A 204 8.51 -6.57 8.90
C LEU A 204 8.23 -6.69 7.39
N ASN A 205 8.95 -7.55 6.64
CA ASN A 205 8.89 -7.61 5.18
C ASN A 205 7.46 -7.75 4.65
N GLN A 206 6.68 -8.71 5.17
CA GLN A 206 5.30 -8.92 4.71
C GLN A 206 4.43 -7.67 4.87
N ARG A 207 4.65 -6.89 5.93
CA ARG A 207 3.91 -5.66 6.22
C ARG A 207 4.29 -4.52 5.29
N ILE A 208 5.58 -4.41 4.96
CA ILE A 208 6.08 -3.42 4.00
C ILE A 208 5.63 -3.78 2.58
N THR A 209 5.91 -5.00 2.10
CA THR A 209 5.55 -5.45 0.75
C THR A 209 4.06 -5.37 0.47
N SER A 210 3.22 -5.70 1.46
CA SER A 210 1.76 -5.69 1.30
C SER A 210 1.11 -4.33 1.56
N LEU A 211 1.87 -3.26 1.81
CA LEU A 211 1.32 -1.95 2.22
C LEU A 211 0.34 -2.09 3.40
N SER A 212 0.77 -2.80 4.45
CA SER A 212 -0.03 -3.12 5.64
C SER A 212 -1.23 -4.06 5.43
N THR A 213 -1.50 -4.56 4.23
CA THR A 213 -2.65 -5.43 3.92
C THR A 213 -2.65 -6.77 4.66
N CYS A 214 -1.50 -7.24 5.14
CA CYS A 214 -1.45 -8.39 6.05
C CYS A 214 -2.04 -8.10 7.47
N SER A 215 -2.50 -6.89 7.72
CA SER A 215 -3.08 -6.43 9.00
C SER A 215 -4.61 -6.36 8.90
N GLY A 216 -5.28 -6.21 10.03
CA GLY A 216 -6.73 -6.03 10.06
C GLY A 216 -7.13 -5.08 11.18
N PRO A 217 -8.40 -4.66 11.24
CA PRO A 217 -9.47 -4.99 10.29
C PRO A 217 -9.27 -4.31 8.92
N ILE A 218 -9.85 -4.86 7.85
CA ILE A 218 -9.54 -4.41 6.48
C ILE A 218 -9.99 -2.96 6.23
N GLU A 219 -11.07 -2.53 6.88
CA GLU A 219 -11.68 -1.22 6.73
C GLU A 219 -10.71 -0.13 7.22
N GLU A 220 -9.97 -0.43 8.29
CA GLU A 220 -8.92 0.44 8.80
C GLU A 220 -7.69 0.41 7.87
N VAL A 221 -7.38 -0.74 7.27
CA VAL A 221 -6.32 -0.81 6.24
C VAL A 221 -6.70 -0.02 4.98
N GLN A 222 -7.97 0.00 4.56
CA GLN A 222 -8.44 0.82 3.45
C GLN A 222 -8.19 2.32 3.72
N ILE A 223 -8.36 2.79 4.96
CA ILE A 223 -8.03 4.17 5.34
C ILE A 223 -6.52 4.43 5.23
N LEU A 224 -5.68 3.45 5.56
CA LEU A 224 -4.23 3.57 5.34
C LEU A 224 -3.91 3.64 3.84
N TRP A 225 -4.60 2.88 3.00
CA TRP A 225 -4.46 2.92 1.54
C TRP A 225 -4.92 4.26 0.94
N ASP A 226 -6.03 4.81 1.42
CA ASP A 226 -6.49 6.17 1.08
C ASP A 226 -5.34 7.18 1.30
N TYR A 227 -4.67 7.08 2.46
CA TYR A 227 -3.50 7.89 2.80
C TYR A 227 -2.26 7.58 1.96
N TYR A 228 -1.96 6.31 1.67
CA TYR A 228 -0.81 5.93 0.83
C TYR A 228 -0.96 6.42 -0.62
N LEU A 229 -2.15 6.36 -1.19
CA LEU A 229 -2.40 6.84 -2.54
C LEU A 229 -2.42 8.38 -2.59
N ALA A 230 -2.89 9.04 -1.52
CA ALA A 230 -2.87 10.50 -1.43
C ALA A 230 -1.46 11.07 -1.19
N CYS A 231 -0.68 10.46 -0.31
CA CYS A 231 0.59 11.01 0.19
C CYS A 231 1.84 10.25 -0.27
N GLY A 232 1.69 9.08 -0.88
CA GLY A 232 2.77 8.21 -1.37
C GLY A 232 2.90 6.89 -0.58
N CYS A 233 3.16 5.79 -1.29
CA CYS A 233 3.26 4.45 -0.70
C CYS A 233 4.43 4.31 0.29
N TYR A 234 5.47 5.14 0.17
CA TYR A 234 6.60 5.13 1.10
C TYR A 234 6.20 5.36 2.57
N ASN A 235 5.02 5.95 2.80
CA ASN A 235 4.49 6.19 4.13
C ASN A 235 4.19 4.92 4.94
N VAL A 236 4.18 3.74 4.30
CA VAL A 236 4.12 2.44 4.98
C VAL A 236 5.23 2.28 6.02
N VAL A 237 6.40 2.90 5.80
CA VAL A 237 7.51 2.92 6.76
C VAL A 237 7.11 3.65 8.04
N TYR A 238 6.50 4.84 7.93
CA TYR A 238 6.08 5.62 9.09
C TYR A 238 4.92 4.97 9.84
N ILE A 239 3.97 4.40 9.12
CA ILE A 239 2.86 3.65 9.73
C ILE A 239 3.41 2.42 10.48
N THR A 240 4.36 1.70 9.90
CA THR A 240 5.00 0.55 10.57
C THR A 240 5.79 1.00 11.81
N ALA A 241 6.53 2.11 11.73
CA ALA A 241 7.21 2.69 12.89
C ALA A 241 6.22 3.09 14.00
N ALA A 242 5.09 3.70 13.65
CA ALA A 242 4.03 4.05 14.58
C ALA A 242 3.45 2.82 15.30
N GLN A 243 3.20 1.72 14.58
CA GLN A 243 2.75 0.45 15.17
C GLN A 243 3.75 -0.10 16.19
N ILE A 244 5.06 -0.01 15.89
CA ILE A 244 6.11 -0.43 16.80
C ILE A 244 6.15 0.45 18.06
N LEU A 245 6.03 1.77 17.90
CA LEU A 245 5.99 2.71 19.01
C LEU A 245 4.78 2.47 19.92
N MET A 246 3.63 2.08 19.36
CA MET A 246 2.46 1.69 20.17
C MET A 246 2.72 0.45 21.04
N LYS A 247 3.60 -0.46 20.60
CA LYS A 247 4.00 -1.66 21.36
C LYS A 247 5.29 -1.48 22.16
N ARG A 248 5.84 -0.26 22.24
CA ARG A 248 7.11 0.07 22.90
C ARG A 248 7.29 -0.61 24.25
N ASN A 249 6.32 -0.48 25.16
CA ASN A 249 6.45 -0.99 26.52
C ASN A 249 6.53 -2.54 26.55
N LEU A 250 5.81 -3.22 25.66
CA LEU A 250 5.86 -4.67 25.52
C LEU A 250 7.18 -5.11 24.89
N LEU A 251 7.67 -4.40 23.89
CA LEU A 251 8.95 -4.69 23.23
C LEU A 251 10.16 -4.51 24.16
N LEU A 252 10.13 -3.52 25.04
CA LEU A 252 11.18 -3.32 26.05
C LEU A 252 11.24 -4.49 27.03
N LYS A 253 10.06 -4.98 27.48
CA LYS A 253 9.94 -6.08 28.46
C LYS A 253 10.16 -7.47 27.86
N SER A 254 9.79 -7.67 26.59
CA SER A 254 9.84 -8.98 25.95
C SER A 254 11.28 -9.47 25.73
N SER A 255 11.55 -10.73 26.06
CA SER A 255 12.79 -11.43 25.70
C SER A 255 12.86 -11.77 24.21
N CYS A 256 11.71 -11.88 23.53
CA CYS A 256 11.59 -12.18 22.11
C CYS A 256 10.74 -11.13 21.38
N PRO A 257 11.33 -10.01 20.92
CA PRO A 257 10.60 -8.95 20.23
C PRO A 257 9.89 -9.42 18.95
N LYS A 258 10.41 -10.44 18.27
CA LYS A 258 9.81 -10.99 17.03
C LYS A 258 8.37 -11.47 17.24
N VAL A 259 8.07 -12.09 18.38
CA VAL A 259 6.71 -12.56 18.71
C VAL A 259 5.75 -11.38 18.92
N VAL A 260 6.23 -10.31 19.57
CA VAL A 260 5.43 -9.09 19.77
C VAL A 260 5.12 -8.43 18.42
N MET A 261 6.06 -8.47 17.47
CA MET A 261 5.86 -7.92 16.13
C MET A 261 4.92 -8.77 15.26
N SER A 262 4.89 -10.09 15.44
CA SER A 262 3.87 -10.93 14.77
C SER A 262 2.46 -10.68 15.32
N GLN A 263 2.36 -10.16 16.55
CA GLN A 263 1.11 -9.85 17.26
C GLN A 263 0.90 -8.33 17.41
N LEU A 264 1.28 -7.55 16.39
CA LEU A 264 0.90 -6.14 16.35
C LEU A 264 -0.63 -6.03 16.43
N GLU A 265 -1.09 -5.06 17.21
CA GLU A 265 -2.51 -4.80 17.45
C GLU A 265 -3.27 -4.55 16.14
N GLU A 266 -4.59 -4.69 16.21
CA GLU A 266 -5.49 -4.24 15.16
C GLU A 266 -5.17 -2.80 14.73
N VAL A 267 -5.28 -2.57 13.43
CA VAL A 267 -5.02 -1.27 12.81
C VAL A 267 -6.05 -0.27 13.31
N LYS A 268 -5.55 0.87 13.80
CA LYS A 268 -6.34 2.06 14.12
C LYS A 268 -5.79 3.20 13.29
N ALA A 269 -6.24 3.30 12.04
CA ALA A 269 -5.63 4.06 10.97
C ALA A 269 -5.43 5.53 11.34
N LYS A 270 -6.48 6.20 11.84
CA LYS A 270 -6.38 7.62 12.27
C LYS A 270 -5.29 7.84 13.32
N LYS A 271 -5.20 6.96 14.32
CA LYS A 271 -4.18 7.02 15.37
C LYS A 271 -2.78 6.76 14.80
N LEU A 272 -2.65 5.78 13.92
CA LEU A 272 -1.38 5.44 13.27
C LEU A 272 -0.88 6.55 12.35
N ILE A 273 -1.76 7.14 11.53
CA ILE A 273 -1.46 8.28 10.68
C ILE A 273 -1.00 9.46 11.54
N PHE A 274 -1.70 9.77 12.63
CA PHE A 274 -1.29 10.85 13.54
C PHE A 274 0.12 10.64 14.10
N ILE A 275 0.42 9.45 14.64
CA ILE A 275 1.75 9.13 15.16
C ILE A 275 2.80 9.15 14.04
N ALA A 276 2.46 8.63 12.85
CA ALA A 276 3.35 8.62 11.69
C ALA A 276 3.71 10.04 11.22
N GLU A 277 2.77 10.98 11.21
CA GLU A 277 3.04 12.39 10.91
C GLU A 277 3.95 13.02 11.98
N MET A 278 3.74 12.72 13.26
CA MET A 278 4.70 13.12 14.30
C MET A 278 6.09 12.52 14.07
N VAL A 279 6.16 11.26 13.59
CA VAL A 279 7.44 10.60 13.26
C VAL A 279 8.15 11.32 12.11
N LYS A 280 7.42 11.73 11.07
CA LYS A 280 8.01 12.47 9.96
C LYS A 280 8.63 13.80 10.39
N LEU A 281 8.02 14.49 11.35
CA LEU A 281 8.46 15.82 11.77
C LEU A 281 9.76 15.84 12.57
N GLN A 282 10.19 14.72 13.17
CA GLN A 282 11.41 14.70 14.01
C GLN A 282 12.54 13.80 13.46
N ILE A 283 12.35 13.09 12.35
CA ILE A 283 13.49 12.40 11.71
C ILE A 283 14.43 13.41 11.03
N PRO A 284 15.74 13.08 10.91
CA PRO A 284 16.66 13.87 10.09
C PRO A 284 16.24 13.92 8.62
N SER A 285 16.46 15.06 7.95
CA SER A 285 16.13 15.26 6.53
C SER A 285 16.68 14.16 5.61
N LYS A 286 17.93 13.74 5.83
CA LYS A 286 18.55 12.65 5.06
C LYS A 286 17.76 11.33 5.18
N LEU A 287 17.20 11.02 6.34
CA LEU A 287 16.38 9.82 6.53
C LEU A 287 15.01 9.99 5.85
N PHE A 288 14.42 11.19 5.92
CA PHE A 288 13.20 11.52 5.21
C PHE A 288 13.35 11.31 3.68
N ASP A 289 14.42 11.85 3.09
CA ASP A 289 14.71 11.72 1.66
C ASP A 289 14.88 10.24 1.25
N GLN A 290 15.60 9.46 2.05
CA GLN A 290 15.78 8.02 1.83
C GLN A 290 14.44 7.28 1.83
N ILE A 291 13.55 7.60 2.78
CA ILE A 291 12.22 7.01 2.84
C ILE A 291 11.40 7.43 1.63
N GLN A 292 11.41 8.70 1.23
CA GLN A 292 10.56 9.16 0.13
C GLN A 292 10.86 8.44 -1.20
N ILE A 293 12.11 8.05 -1.45
CA ILE A 293 12.52 7.44 -2.72
C ILE A 293 12.61 5.91 -2.70
N HIS A 294 12.58 5.26 -1.53
CA HIS A 294 12.91 3.82 -1.44
C HIS A 294 11.96 2.90 -2.22
N THR A 295 10.72 3.34 -2.47
CA THR A 295 9.73 2.56 -3.22
C THR A 295 9.97 2.62 -4.73
N THR A 296 10.57 3.70 -5.25
CA THR A 296 10.71 3.97 -6.69
C THR A 296 12.16 3.96 -7.17
N SER A 297 13.13 3.96 -6.26
CA SER A 297 14.55 4.07 -6.60
C SER A 297 15.43 3.20 -5.69
N PHE A 298 16.43 2.55 -6.30
CA PHE A 298 17.49 1.84 -5.57
C PHE A 298 18.62 2.77 -5.10
N LYS A 299 18.55 4.08 -5.38
CA LYS A 299 19.58 5.05 -4.97
C LYS A 299 19.70 5.05 -3.44
N GLY A 300 20.90 4.76 -2.94
CA GLY A 300 21.18 4.71 -1.50
C GLY A 300 20.66 3.46 -0.80
N ASN A 301 20.09 2.49 -1.53
CA ASN A 301 19.71 1.20 -0.98
C ASN A 301 20.96 0.31 -0.78
N PRO A 302 21.34 -0.02 0.47
CA PRO A 302 22.53 -0.81 0.74
C PRO A 302 22.36 -2.31 0.41
N PHE A 303 21.13 -2.77 0.19
CA PHE A 303 20.82 -4.16 -0.15
C PHE A 303 20.83 -4.41 -1.66
N TYR A 304 20.71 -3.34 -2.45
CA TYR A 304 20.76 -3.44 -3.90
C TYR A 304 22.18 -3.69 -4.38
N LYS A 305 22.43 -4.91 -4.86
CA LYS A 305 23.67 -5.25 -5.58
C LYS A 305 23.40 -5.02 -7.07
N LYS A 306 24.06 -4.03 -7.67
CA LYS A 306 24.02 -3.80 -9.12
C LYS A 306 24.56 -5.08 -9.79
N LYS A 307 23.66 -5.90 -10.35
CA LYS A 307 24.01 -7.07 -11.14
C LYS A 307 24.47 -6.62 -12.52
#